data_AF-A0A959IV62-F1
#
_entry.id   AF-A0A959IV62-F1
#
_cell.length_a   1.000
_cell.length_b   1.000
_cell.length_c   1.000
_cell.angle_alpha   90.00
_cell.angle_beta   90.00
_cell.angle_gamma   90.00
#
_symmetry.space_group_name_H-M   'P 1'
#
loop_
_entity.id
_entity.type
_entity.pdbx_description
1 polymer ?
#
loop_
_entity_poly.entity_id
_entity_poly.type
_entity_poly.pdbx_seq_one_letter_code
_entity_poly.pdbx_strand_id
1 'polypeptide(L)'
;SWGETTQIISEELGYQDIKRFRLKEVWYVDSRTGEMNVRILGIAPLKEQYDNDGNFKYEYPIFWVYYPNFRQLLSRESVFMPGNDAAAFSWEDLFETRKFSSTLYKTSNISDLRLKDMYSGVDRLLEADRINSALFNIEDGLWSH
;
A
#
# COMPACT_ATOMS: atom_id res chain seq x y z
N SER A 1 7.59 -26.13 35.38
CA SER A 1 7.67 -26.07 33.91
C SER A 1 6.35 -25.53 33.41
N TRP A 2 6.30 -24.30 32.93
CA TRP A 2 5.09 -23.73 32.35
C TRP A 2 5.07 -24.15 30.89
N GLY A 3 4.12 -25.00 30.51
CA GLY A 3 3.95 -25.42 29.12
C GLY A 3 3.39 -24.24 28.31
N GLU A 4 4.19 -23.70 27.40
CA GLU A 4 3.66 -22.84 26.34
C GLU A 4 2.82 -23.72 25.41
N THR A 5 1.50 -23.62 25.53
CA THR A 5 0.60 -24.25 24.55
C THR A 5 0.64 -23.40 23.28
N THR A 6 1.43 -23.82 22.30
CA THR A 6 1.37 -23.23 20.95
C THR A 6 0.03 -23.60 20.33
N GLN A 7 -0.92 -22.66 20.33
CA GLN A 7 -2.13 -22.80 19.53
C GLN A 7 -1.79 -22.41 18.08
N ILE A 8 -1.71 -23.41 17.21
CA ILE A 8 -1.65 -23.19 15.77
C ILE A 8 -3.08 -22.90 15.31
N ILE A 9 -3.41 -21.63 15.13
CA ILE A 9 -4.64 -21.22 14.47
C ILE A 9 -4.37 -21.34 12.97
N SER A 10 -4.83 -22.44 12.34
CA SER A 10 -4.86 -22.53 10.89
C SER A 10 -6.16 -21.88 10.39
N GLU A 11 -6.09 -20.60 10.03
CA GLU A 11 -7.14 -19.99 9.22
C GLU A 11 -6.81 -20.25 7.75
N GLU A 12 -7.73 -20.91 7.04
CA GLU A 12 -7.68 -20.95 5.58
C GLU A 12 -7.86 -19.52 5.07
N LEU A 13 -6.80 -18.97 4.48
CA LEU A 13 -6.78 -17.60 3.97
C LEU A 13 -6.99 -17.68 2.45
N GLY A 14 -8.21 -17.35 2.01
CA GLY A 14 -8.52 -17.28 0.60
C GLY A 14 -8.04 -15.96 0.01
N TYR A 15 -7.66 -15.95 -1.27
CA TYR A 15 -7.33 -14.68 -1.96
C TYR A 15 -8.52 -13.70 -1.97
N GLN A 16 -9.74 -14.23 -1.88
CA GLN A 16 -11.00 -13.48 -1.81
C GLN A 16 -11.10 -12.59 -0.56
N ASP A 17 -10.37 -12.94 0.51
CA ASP A 17 -10.36 -12.20 1.77
C ASP A 17 -9.42 -10.98 1.72
N ILE A 18 -8.58 -10.88 0.68
CA ILE A 18 -7.63 -9.79 0.50
C ILE A 18 -8.25 -8.72 -0.38
N LYS A 19 -8.72 -7.65 0.27
CA LYS A 19 -9.32 -6.49 -0.42
C LYS A 19 -8.34 -5.34 -0.65
N ARG A 20 -7.28 -5.28 0.16
CA ARG A 20 -6.33 -4.16 0.16
C ARG A 20 -4.90 -4.66 0.34
N PHE A 21 -3.97 -3.89 -0.20
CA PHE A 21 -2.54 -4.07 0.00
C PHE A 21 -1.95 -2.85 0.70
N ARG A 22 -0.94 -3.08 1.52
CA ARG A 22 -0.08 -2.03 2.06
C ARG A 22 1.24 -2.04 1.32
N LEU A 23 1.62 -0.88 0.80
CA LEU A 23 2.90 -0.67 0.14
C LEU A 23 3.87 0.04 1.09
N LYS A 24 5.13 -0.39 1.05
CA LYS A 24 6.24 0.32 1.66
C LYS A 24 7.06 0.94 0.54
N GLU A 25 7.14 2.26 0.54
CA GLU A 25 7.75 3.02 -0.55
C GLU A 25 8.87 3.92 -0.05
N VAL A 26 9.82 4.19 -0.94
CA VAL A 26 10.81 5.25 -0.79
C VAL A 26 10.60 6.24 -1.91
N TRP A 27 10.46 7.49 -1.51
CA TRP A 27 10.32 8.64 -2.39
C TRP A 27 11.65 9.37 -2.39
N TYR A 28 12.22 9.61 -3.57
CA TYR A 28 13.57 10.16 -3.72
C TYR A 28 13.64 11.07 -4.94
N VAL A 29 14.48 12.10 -4.87
CA VAL A 29 14.77 12.94 -6.03
C VAL A 29 15.90 12.30 -6.82
N ASP A 30 15.70 12.10 -8.12
CA ASP A 30 16.78 11.67 -9.01
C ASP A 30 17.77 12.83 -9.16
N SER A 31 19.00 12.61 -8.74
CA SER A 31 20.07 13.62 -8.79
C SER A 31 20.40 14.13 -10.19
N ARG A 32 20.06 13.40 -11.25
CA ARG A 32 20.36 13.74 -12.64
C ARG A 32 19.25 14.56 -13.28
N THR A 33 17.99 14.21 -13.03
CA THR A 33 16.83 14.88 -13.66
C THR A 33 16.19 15.91 -12.74
N GLY A 34 16.44 15.84 -11.43
CA GLY A 34 15.77 16.66 -10.43
C GLY A 34 14.32 16.24 -10.16
N GLU A 35 13.87 15.14 -10.77
CA GLU A 35 12.50 14.66 -10.66
C GLU A 35 12.30 13.79 -9.43
N MET A 36 11.11 13.88 -8.83
CA MET A 36 10.71 12.97 -7.76
C MET A 36 10.34 11.62 -8.35
N ASN A 37 10.98 10.57 -7.85
CA ASN A 37 10.70 9.18 -8.19
C ASN A 37 10.24 8.41 -6.96
N VAL A 38 9.46 7.35 -7.21
CA VAL A 38 8.97 6.43 -6.19
C VAL A 38 9.55 5.04 -6.44
N ARG A 39 9.87 4.33 -5.35
CA ARG A 39 10.29 2.93 -5.41
C ARG A 39 9.55 2.11 -4.37
N ILE A 40 8.84 1.10 -4.82
CA ILE A 40 8.18 0.12 -3.94
C ILE A 40 9.24 -0.86 -3.43
N LEU A 41 9.37 -0.97 -2.11
CA LEU A 41 10.27 -1.91 -1.44
C LEU A 41 9.56 -3.18 -1.02
N GLY A 42 8.29 -3.06 -0.60
CA GLY A 42 7.53 -4.20 -0.14
C GLY A 42 6.04 -4.01 -0.28
N ILE A 43 5.36 -5.15 -0.38
CA ILE A 43 3.92 -5.27 -0.49
C ILE A 43 3.43 -6.24 0.59
N ALA A 44 2.31 -5.92 1.23
CA ALA A 44 1.68 -6.77 2.22
C ALA A 44 0.17 -6.85 1.99
N PRO A 45 -0.41 -8.05 1.81
CA PRO A 45 -1.86 -8.21 1.82
C PRO A 45 -2.42 -7.89 3.20
N LEU A 46 -3.56 -7.19 3.23
CA LEU A 46 -4.26 -6.82 4.46
C LEU A 46 -5.46 -7.73 4.70
N LYS A 47 -5.56 -8.27 5.92
CA LYS A 47 -6.73 -9.00 6.40
C LYS A 47 -7.61 -8.08 7.23
N GLU A 48 -8.91 -8.11 6.97
CA GLU A 48 -9.91 -7.41 7.76
C GLU A 48 -10.27 -8.23 9.00
N GLN A 49 -10.33 -7.56 10.15
CA GLN A 49 -10.81 -8.11 11.41
C GLN A 49 -12.19 -7.53 11.71
N TYR A 50 -13.13 -8.43 11.99
CA TYR A 50 -14.49 -8.09 12.42
C TYR A 50 -14.67 -8.42 13.90
N ASP A 51 -15.64 -7.76 14.54
CA ASP A 51 -16.14 -8.16 15.85
C ASP A 51 -17.17 -9.30 15.75
N ASN A 52 -17.70 -9.75 16.89
CA ASN A 52 -18.69 -10.82 16.95
C ASN A 52 -20.03 -10.45 16.29
N ASP A 53 -20.30 -9.16 16.13
CA ASP A 53 -21.51 -8.61 15.53
C ASP A 53 -21.33 -8.38 14.02
N GLY A 54 -20.15 -8.70 13.47
CA GLY A 54 -19.82 -8.53 12.05
C GLY A 54 -19.42 -7.10 11.65
N ASN A 55 -19.20 -6.20 12.61
CA ASN A 55 -18.73 -4.86 12.31
C ASN A 55 -17.22 -4.85 12.05
N PHE A 56 -16.79 -4.08 11.05
CA PHE A 56 -15.38 -3.89 10.76
C PHE A 56 -14.68 -3.20 11.93
N LYS A 57 -13.59 -3.80 12.42
CA LYS A 57 -12.83 -3.29 13.55
C LYS A 57 -11.52 -2.63 13.11
N TYR A 58 -10.69 -3.39 12.40
CA TYR A 58 -9.42 -2.91 11.84
C TYR A 58 -8.91 -3.89 10.77
N GLU A 59 -7.84 -3.49 10.09
CA GLU A 59 -7.10 -4.36 9.17
C GLU A 59 -5.63 -4.46 9.58
N TYR A 60 -4.99 -5.58 9.26
CA TYR A 60 -3.59 -5.82 9.60
C TYR A 60 -2.84 -6.56 8.48
N PRO A 61 -1.53 -6.29 8.30
CA PRO A 61 -0.72 -6.99 7.30
C PRO A 61 -0.49 -8.43 7.75
N ILE A 62 -0.71 -9.38 6.83
CA ILE A 62 -0.50 -10.80 7.12
C ILE A 62 0.99 -11.15 7.04
N PHE A 63 1.64 -10.74 5.96
CA PHE A 63 3.08 -10.89 5.75
C PHE A 63 3.61 -9.82 4.79
N TRP A 64 4.92 -9.55 4.85
CA TRP A 64 5.59 -8.65 3.92
C TRP A 64 6.35 -9.44 2.87
N VAL A 65 6.20 -9.05 1.61
CA VAL A 65 6.98 -9.56 0.49
C VAL A 65 7.91 -8.45 0.01
N TYR A 66 9.18 -8.81 -0.23
CA TYR A 66 10.11 -7.92 -0.91
C TYR A 66 9.73 -7.78 -2.38
N TYR A 67 9.23 -6.61 -2.75
CA TYR A 67 8.59 -6.36 -4.04
C TYR A 67 9.47 -6.69 -5.26
N PRO A 68 10.78 -6.36 -5.27
CA PRO A 68 11.65 -6.69 -6.41
C PRO A 68 11.73 -8.18 -6.77
N ASN A 69 11.53 -9.09 -5.81
CA ASN A 69 11.57 -10.53 -6.09
C ASN A 69 10.33 -11.03 -6.85
N PHE A 70 9.24 -10.27 -6.84
CA PHE A 70 7.96 -10.68 -7.44
C PHE A 70 7.61 -9.92 -8.71
N ARG A 71 8.39 -8.92 -9.11
CA ARG A 71 8.14 -8.13 -10.33
C ARG A 71 7.92 -8.98 -11.57
N GLN A 72 8.78 -9.98 -11.80
CA GLN A 72 8.66 -10.87 -12.94
C GLN A 72 7.38 -11.74 -12.91
N LEU A 73 6.84 -12.04 -11.73
CA LEU A 73 5.55 -12.74 -11.64
C LEU A 73 4.42 -11.77 -12.01
N LEU A 74 4.44 -10.56 -11.43
CA LEU A 74 3.42 -9.53 -11.66
C LEU A 74 3.38 -9.07 -13.12
N SER A 75 4.51 -9.09 -13.83
CA SER A 75 4.59 -8.70 -15.24
C SER A 75 3.91 -9.68 -16.19
N ARG A 76 3.71 -10.94 -15.76
CA ARG A 76 3.04 -11.98 -16.54
C ARG A 76 1.54 -12.02 -16.33
N GLU A 77 1.05 -11.37 -15.28
CA GLU A 77 -0.36 -11.36 -14.91
C GLU A 77 -1.01 -10.05 -15.38
N SER A 78 -2.09 -10.16 -16.14
CA SER A 78 -2.81 -9.00 -16.67
C SER A 78 -3.80 -8.43 -15.67
N VAL A 79 -3.89 -7.11 -15.61
CA VAL A 79 -4.92 -6.35 -14.89
C VAL A 79 -5.99 -5.89 -15.87
N PHE A 80 -7.26 -6.01 -15.47
CA PHE A 80 -8.36 -5.38 -16.18
C PHE A 80 -8.42 -3.88 -15.86
N MET A 81 -8.15 -3.03 -16.84
CA MET A 81 -8.31 -1.58 -16.72
C MET A 81 -9.62 -1.12 -17.36
N PRO A 82 -10.53 -0.46 -16.62
CA PRO A 82 -11.73 0.13 -17.21
C PRO A 82 -11.36 1.19 -18.26
N GLY A 83 -11.83 1.03 -19.50
CA GLY A 83 -11.66 2.01 -20.57
C GLY A 83 -10.42 1.83 -21.46
N ASN A 84 -9.64 0.76 -21.29
CA ASN A 84 -8.51 0.45 -22.17
C ASN A 84 -8.49 -1.06 -22.50
N ASP A 85 -9.22 -1.46 -23.54
CA ASP A 85 -9.29 -2.85 -24.04
C ASP A 85 -8.14 -3.21 -25.00
N ALA A 86 -7.29 -2.25 -25.38
CA ALA A 86 -6.35 -2.40 -26.50
C ALA A 86 -4.94 -2.87 -26.10
N ALA A 87 -4.54 -2.69 -24.83
CA ALA A 87 -3.21 -3.06 -24.35
C ALA A 87 -3.30 -3.94 -23.10
N ALA A 88 -2.61 -5.08 -23.13
CA ALA A 88 -2.41 -5.90 -21.93
C ALA A 88 -1.59 -5.07 -20.93
N PHE A 89 -2.25 -4.62 -19.86
CA PHE A 89 -1.61 -3.89 -18.77
C PHE A 89 -1.30 -4.88 -17.65
N SER A 90 -0.04 -5.04 -17.28
CA SER A 90 0.34 -6.01 -16.26
C SER A 90 0.17 -5.46 -14.84
N TRP A 91 0.18 -6.34 -13.85
CA TRP A 91 0.24 -5.91 -12.44
C TRP A 91 1.52 -5.14 -12.14
N GLU A 92 2.65 -5.50 -12.77
CA GLU A 92 3.89 -4.72 -12.65
C GLU A 92 3.69 -3.29 -13.17
N ASP A 93 3.12 -3.13 -14.36
CA ASP A 93 2.88 -1.81 -14.95
C ASP A 93 2.01 -0.95 -14.03
N LEU A 94 0.94 -1.53 -13.46
CA LEU A 94 0.06 -0.84 -12.51
C LEU A 94 0.81 -0.32 -11.29
N PHE A 95 1.72 -1.12 -10.72
CA PHE A 95 2.48 -0.71 -9.55
C PHE A 95 3.56 0.32 -9.88
N GLU A 96 4.33 0.11 -10.95
CA GLU A 96 5.42 1.02 -11.34
C GLU A 96 4.90 2.38 -11.80
N THR A 97 3.78 2.42 -12.53
CA THR A 97 3.15 3.67 -12.98
C THR A 97 2.19 4.27 -11.96
N ARG A 98 2.10 3.68 -10.76
CA ARG A 98 1.18 4.08 -9.69
C ARG A 98 -0.28 4.25 -10.13
N LYS A 99 -0.76 3.40 -11.03
CA LYS A 99 -2.13 3.48 -11.54
C LYS A 99 -3.16 2.86 -10.60
N PHE A 100 -3.19 3.33 -9.35
CA PHE A 100 -4.07 2.87 -8.28
C PHE A 100 -4.37 3.97 -7.27
N SER A 101 -5.52 3.85 -6.59
CA SER A 101 -5.83 4.72 -5.44
C SER A 101 -5.07 4.26 -4.20
N SER A 102 -4.48 5.21 -3.47
CA SER A 102 -3.76 4.93 -2.23
C SER A 102 -4.09 5.95 -1.13
N THR A 103 -3.81 5.57 0.12
CA THR A 103 -3.95 6.47 1.27
C THR A 103 -2.75 6.29 2.19
N LEU A 104 -2.20 7.41 2.64
CA LEU A 104 -1.04 7.37 3.53
C LEU A 104 -1.39 6.83 4.90
N TYR A 105 -0.70 5.75 5.26
CA TYR A 105 -0.85 5.12 6.56
C TYR A 105 0.17 5.63 7.58
N LYS A 106 1.42 5.81 7.14
CA LYS A 106 2.56 6.21 7.95
C LYS A 106 3.64 6.81 7.05
N THR A 107 4.28 7.87 7.51
CA THR A 107 5.47 8.46 6.89
C THR A 107 6.67 8.28 7.81
N SER A 108 7.89 8.42 7.28
CA SER A 108 9.08 8.48 8.13
C SER A 108 9.00 9.74 8.99
N ASN A 109 9.01 9.57 10.31
CA ASN A 109 8.93 10.67 11.27
C ASN A 109 9.77 10.36 12.51
N ILE A 110 10.13 11.40 13.26
CA ILE A 110 11.01 11.31 14.44
C ILE A 110 10.45 10.36 15.50
N SER A 111 9.12 10.32 15.64
CA SER A 111 8.44 9.51 16.65
C SER A 111 8.13 8.08 16.19
N ASP A 112 8.42 7.74 14.94
CA ASP A 112 8.03 6.48 14.28
C ASP A 112 6.53 6.11 14.43
N LEU A 113 5.67 7.10 14.64
CA LEU A 113 4.23 6.92 14.86
C LEU A 113 3.46 6.91 13.52
N ARG A 114 2.23 6.40 13.53
CA ARG A 114 1.33 6.53 12.37
C ARG A 114 0.82 7.97 12.30
N LEU A 115 0.42 8.43 11.12
CA LEU A 115 -0.11 9.79 10.95
C LEU A 115 -1.31 10.05 11.88
N LYS A 116 -2.20 9.05 12.03
CA LYS A 116 -3.35 9.16 12.93
C LYS A 116 -2.97 9.30 14.41
N ASP A 117 -1.80 8.82 14.81
CA ASP A 117 -1.34 8.83 16.21
C ASP A 117 -0.49 10.09 16.50
N MET A 118 -0.03 10.79 15.46
CA MET A 118 0.74 12.03 15.56
C MET A 118 -0.13 13.30 15.67
N TYR A 119 -1.28 13.31 15.00
CA TYR A 119 -2.13 14.50 14.89
C TYR A 119 -3.52 14.24 15.46
N SER A 120 -4.07 15.22 16.17
CA SER A 120 -5.42 15.18 16.77
C SER A 120 -6.32 16.28 16.21
N GLY A 121 -7.61 15.98 16.02
CA GLY A 121 -8.60 16.99 15.60
C GLY A 121 -8.35 17.55 14.20
N VAL A 122 -8.48 18.88 14.06
CA VAL A 122 -8.39 19.60 12.77
C VAL A 122 -6.99 19.49 12.15
N ASP A 123 -5.94 19.48 12.96
CA ASP A 123 -4.55 19.41 12.49
C ASP A 123 -4.26 18.11 11.73
N ARG A 124 -4.94 17.02 12.09
CA ARG A 124 -4.85 15.75 11.36
C ARG A 124 -5.37 15.89 9.94
N LEU A 125 -6.49 16.61 9.78
CA LEU A 125 -7.12 16.80 8.47
C LEU A 125 -6.25 17.69 7.58
N LEU A 126 -5.73 18.80 8.13
CA LEU A 126 -4.88 19.73 7.39
C LEU A 126 -3.57 19.08 6.92
N GLU A 127 -2.89 18.32 7.78
CA GLU A 127 -1.64 17.67 7.37
C GLU A 127 -1.90 16.50 6.42
N ALA A 128 -2.98 15.73 6.63
CA ALA A 128 -3.38 14.71 5.66
C ALA A 128 -3.67 15.33 4.29
N ASP A 129 -4.38 16.46 4.25
CA ASP A 129 -4.70 17.19 3.02
C ASP A 129 -3.45 17.74 2.33
N ARG A 130 -2.50 18.28 3.09
CA ARG A 130 -1.20 18.74 2.57
C ARG A 130 -0.41 17.62 1.92
N ILE A 131 -0.30 16.47 2.60
CA ILE A 131 0.47 15.34 2.05
C ILE A 131 -0.27 14.69 0.88
N ASN A 132 -1.59 14.54 0.95
CA ASN A 132 -2.40 14.04 -0.17
C ASN A 132 -2.30 14.95 -1.40
N SER A 133 -2.32 16.27 -1.22
CA SER A 133 -2.15 17.24 -2.31
C SER A 133 -0.77 17.12 -2.94
N ALA A 134 0.28 16.95 -2.12
CA ALA A 134 1.63 16.72 -2.62
C ALA A 134 1.74 15.40 -3.40
N LEU A 135 1.12 14.32 -2.91
CA LEU A 135 1.05 13.04 -3.60
C LEU A 135 0.30 13.15 -4.93
N PHE A 136 -0.87 13.79 -4.93
CA PHE A 136 -1.70 13.96 -6.11
C PHE A 136 -0.97 14.71 -7.22
N ASN A 137 -0.29 15.81 -6.89
CA ASN A 137 0.47 16.59 -7.88
C ASN A 137 1.61 15.78 -8.51
N ILE A 138 2.22 14.86 -7.76
CA ILE A 138 3.27 13.98 -8.27
C ILE A 138 2.65 12.85 -9.09
N GLU A 139 1.57 12.23 -8.60
CA GLU A 139 0.85 11.21 -9.34
C GLU A 139 0.39 11.77 -10.70
N ASP A 140 -0.24 12.93 -10.76
CA ASP A 140 -0.64 13.60 -12.01
C ASP A 140 0.53 13.83 -12.98
N GLY A 141 1.70 14.20 -12.46
CA GLY A 141 2.94 14.28 -13.23
C GLY A 141 3.40 12.93 -13.80
N LEU A 142 3.13 11.82 -13.12
CA LEU A 142 3.42 10.46 -13.60
C LEU A 142 2.37 9.94 -14.59
N TRP A 143 1.11 10.37 -14.48
CA TRP A 143 0.03 10.01 -15.42
C TRP A 143 0.09 10.75 -16.75
N SER A 144 0.67 11.96 -16.76
CA SER A 144 0.68 12.85 -17.94
C SER A 144 1.78 12.54 -18.96
N HIS A 145 2.62 11.52 -18.71
CA HIS A 145 3.72 11.08 -19.57
C HIS A 145 3.44 9.77 -20.31
#